data_AF-A0A140K5F4-F1
#
_entry.id   AF-A0A140K5F4-F1
#
_cell.length_a   1.000
_cell.length_b   1.000
_cell.length_c   1.000
_cell.angle_alpha   90.00
_cell.angle_beta   90.00
_cell.angle_gamma   90.00
#
_symmetry.space_group_name_H-M   'P 1'
#
loop_
_entity.id
_entity.type
_entity.pdbx_description
1 polymer ?
#
loop_
_entity_poly.entity_id
_entity_poly.type
_entity_poly.pdbx_seq_one_letter_code
_entity_poly.pdbx_strand_id
1 'polypeptide(L)'
;MSLAVIKFSSEDCGICHKMSFYDQKVATELNLDFIDVKMQDTTTYRKYRNILLAQYPKKEGMGWPTYIICDSPEGDFKILGEVKGGHPKGEFRNLLQEIIKQVN
;
A
#
# COMPACT_ATOMS: atom_id res chain seq x y z
N MET A 1 -4.68 -17.35 0.31
CA MET A 1 -4.78 -16.02 -0.33
C MET A 1 -5.05 -15.04 0.78
N SER A 2 -4.09 -14.16 1.04
CA SER A 2 -4.25 -13.04 1.98
C SER A 2 -3.97 -11.78 1.18
N LEU A 3 -5.02 -11.02 0.91
CA LEU A 3 -4.90 -9.76 0.21
C LEU A 3 -4.46 -8.68 1.19
N ALA A 4 -3.39 -7.99 0.84
CA ALA A 4 -2.87 -6.90 1.64
C ALA A 4 -2.77 -5.62 0.83
N VAL A 5 -2.93 -4.49 1.51
CA VAL A 5 -2.49 -3.20 1.02
C VAL A 5 -1.28 -2.76 1.84
N ILE A 6 -0.16 -2.55 1.16
CA ILE A 6 1.10 -2.15 1.75
C ILE A 6 1.31 -0.67 1.46
N LYS A 7 1.25 0.16 2.51
CA LYS A 7 1.50 1.59 2.41
C LYS A 7 2.97 1.89 2.66
N PHE A 8 3.69 2.31 1.64
CA PHE A 8 5.02 2.87 1.76
C PHE A 8 4.91 4.39 1.97
N SER A 9 5.49 4.88 3.06
CA SER A 9 5.46 6.29 3.42
C SER A 9 6.77 6.76 4.09
N SER A 10 6.98 8.07 4.09
CA SER A 10 8.06 8.71 4.85
C SER A 10 7.51 9.37 6.11
N GLU A 11 8.28 9.38 7.19
CA GLU A 11 7.91 10.12 8.42
C GLU A 11 7.77 11.63 8.20
N ASP A 12 8.49 12.19 7.21
CA ASP A 12 8.43 13.61 6.84
C ASP A 12 7.22 13.97 5.96
N CYS A 13 6.37 12.99 5.63
CA CYS A 13 5.18 13.20 4.82
C CYS A 13 3.96 13.55 5.70
N GLY A 14 3.70 14.85 5.88
CA GLY A 14 2.57 15.31 6.68
C GLY A 14 1.18 14.81 6.22
N ILE A 15 1.02 14.51 4.92
CA ILE A 15 -0.21 13.91 4.36
C ILE A 15 -0.33 12.44 4.76
N CYS A 16 0.78 11.71 4.83
CA CYS A 16 0.81 10.28 5.15
C CYS A 16 0.33 9.99 6.57
N HIS A 17 0.64 10.87 7.54
CA HIS A 17 0.15 10.75 8.92
C HIS A 17 -1.34 11.05 9.04
N LYS A 18 -1.84 12.09 8.35
CA LYS A 18 -3.25 12.49 8.41
C LYS A 18 -4.19 11.44 7.81
N MET A 19 -3.73 10.72 6.79
CA MET A 19 -4.56 9.75 6.07
C MET A 19 -4.46 8.32 6.61
N SER A 20 -3.38 7.97 7.33
CA SER A 20 -3.13 6.58 7.75
C SER A 20 -4.27 5.90 8.49
N PHE A 21 -4.94 6.60 9.42
CA PHE A 21 -6.06 6.03 10.16
C PHE A 21 -7.27 5.73 9.26
N TYR A 22 -7.52 6.62 8.29
CA TYR A 22 -8.59 6.44 7.32
C TYR A 22 -8.27 5.29 6.36
N ASP A 23 -7.04 5.24 5.84
CA ASP A 23 -6.61 4.21 4.89
C ASP A 23 -6.67 2.82 5.53
N GLN A 24 -6.20 2.69 6.77
CA GLN A 24 -6.29 1.46 7.54
C GLN A 24 -7.75 1.03 7.72
N LYS A 25 -8.62 1.95 8.13
CA LYS A 25 -10.05 1.65 8.30
C LYS A 25 -10.67 1.15 7.00
N VAL A 26 -10.40 1.81 5.88
CA VAL A 26 -10.93 1.40 4.56
C VAL A 26 -10.39 0.03 4.16
N ALA A 27 -9.10 -0.24 4.35
CA ALA A 27 -8.50 -1.54 4.04
C ALA A 27 -9.16 -2.66 4.85
N THR A 28 -9.32 -2.47 6.16
CA THR A 28 -9.99 -3.44 7.05
C THR A 28 -11.45 -3.68 6.67
N GLU A 29 -12.20 -2.63 6.32
CA GLU A 29 -13.60 -2.77 5.84
C GLU A 29 -13.70 -3.55 4.52
N LEU A 30 -12.64 -3.55 3.71
CA LEU A 30 -12.53 -4.32 2.46
C LEU A 30 -11.93 -5.72 2.68
N ASN A 31 -11.73 -6.14 3.93
CA ASN A 31 -11.06 -7.40 4.29
C ASN A 31 -9.62 -7.52 3.73
N LEU A 32 -8.90 -6.41 3.66
CA LEU A 32 -7.48 -6.38 3.34
C LEU A 32 -6.64 -6.24 4.61
N ASP A 33 -5.52 -6.96 4.66
CA ASP A 33 -4.47 -6.70 5.64
C ASP A 33 -3.83 -5.34 5.35
N PHE A 34 -3.76 -4.46 6.36
CA PHE A 34 -3.12 -3.16 6.22
C PHE A 34 -1.70 -3.20 6.79
N ILE A 35 -0.70 -3.05 5.93
CA ILE A 35 0.72 -3.07 6.30
C ILE A 35 1.29 -1.66 6.12
N ASP A 36 1.56 -0.98 7.24
CA ASP A 36 2.20 0.34 7.22
C ASP A 36 3.73 0.21 7.22
N VAL A 37 4.36 0.60 6.13
CA VAL A 37 5.81 0.58 5.94
C VAL A 37 6.33 2.01 5.91
N LYS A 38 6.92 2.45 7.03
CA LYS A 38 7.70 3.67 7.08
C LYS A 38 9.11 3.39 6.54
N MET A 39 9.60 4.21 5.63
CA MET A 39 10.93 4.06 5.03
C MET A 39 12.06 4.16 6.08
N GLN A 40 11.81 4.90 7.16
CA GLN A 40 12.69 5.05 8.32
C GLN A 40 12.68 3.81 9.23
N ASP A 41 11.59 3.04 9.26
CA ASP A 41 11.54 1.76 9.98
C ASP A 41 12.25 0.68 9.16
N THR A 42 13.55 0.56 9.38
CA THR A 42 14.40 -0.36 8.64
C THR A 42 13.99 -1.83 8.77
N THR A 43 13.34 -2.23 9.87
CA THR A 43 12.91 -3.62 10.09
C THR A 43 11.76 -3.98 9.16
N THR A 44 10.68 -3.19 9.22
CA THR A 44 9.50 -3.40 8.38
C THR A 44 9.81 -3.12 6.92
N TYR A 45 10.59 -2.09 6.62
CA TYR A 45 11.03 -1.80 5.27
C TYR A 45 11.82 -2.96 4.66
N ARG A 46 12.78 -3.56 5.38
CA ARG A 46 13.53 -4.72 4.85
C ARG A 46 12.65 -5.92 4.56
N LYS A 47 11.59 -6.13 5.34
CA LYS A 47 10.64 -7.23 5.13
C LYS A 47 9.86 -7.09 3.82
N TYR A 48 9.41 -5.87 3.49
CA TYR A 48 8.51 -5.65 2.34
C TYR A 48 9.13 -4.90 1.15
N ARG A 49 10.39 -4.46 1.23
CA ARG A 49 11.05 -3.69 0.15
C ARG A 49 11.13 -4.46 -1.17
N ASN A 50 11.16 -5.79 -1.13
CA ASN A 50 11.16 -6.63 -2.34
C ASN A 50 9.90 -6.39 -3.18
N ILE A 51 8.74 -6.23 -2.54
CA ILE A 51 7.48 -5.90 -3.21
C ILE A 51 7.56 -4.51 -3.83
N LEU A 52 8.07 -3.52 -3.08
CA LEU A 52 8.27 -2.17 -3.59
C LEU A 52 9.21 -2.15 -4.80
N LEU A 53 10.33 -2.88 -4.73
CA LEU A 53 11.33 -2.91 -5.79
C LEU A 53 10.91 -3.75 -7.01
N ALA A 54 9.98 -4.70 -6.84
CA ALA A 54 9.37 -5.39 -7.97
C ALA A 54 8.54 -4.43 -8.84
N GLN A 55 7.82 -3.50 -8.21
CA GLN A 55 7.07 -2.44 -8.90
C GLN A 55 7.98 -1.27 -9.35
N TYR A 56 8.96 -0.91 -8.51
CA TYR A 56 9.85 0.23 -8.72
C TYR A 56 11.33 -0.14 -8.57
N PRO A 57 11.92 -0.85 -9.56
CA PRO A 57 13.31 -1.30 -9.46
C PRO A 57 14.31 -0.15 -9.24
N LYS A 58 14.02 1.02 -9.80
CA LYS A 58 14.82 2.25 -9.68
C LYS A 58 14.26 3.27 -8.68
N LYS A 59 13.13 2.99 -8.03
CA LYS A 59 12.40 3.91 -7.14
C LYS A 59 11.95 5.23 -7.80
N GLU A 60 11.92 5.29 -9.13
CA GLU A 60 11.46 6.44 -9.90
C GLU A 60 9.94 6.36 -10.13
N GLY A 61 9.24 7.50 -10.17
CA GLY A 61 7.79 7.54 -10.43
C GLY A 61 6.89 7.12 -9.25
N MET A 62 7.47 6.99 -8.05
CA MET A 62 6.72 6.81 -6.81
C MET A 62 5.97 8.10 -6.44
N GLY A 63 4.71 7.98 -6.04
CA GLY A 63 3.95 9.07 -5.43
C GLY A 63 3.68 8.76 -3.96
N TRP A 64 3.93 9.71 -3.05
CA TRP A 64 3.82 9.48 -1.61
C TRP A 64 2.47 9.92 -1.05
N PRO A 65 1.81 9.12 -0.19
CA PRO A 65 2.11 7.71 0.10
C PRO A 65 1.88 6.79 -1.10
N THR A 66 2.67 5.72 -1.24
CA THR A 66 2.49 4.68 -2.27
C THR A 66 1.81 3.48 -1.63
N TYR A 67 0.71 3.01 -2.20
CA TYR A 67 0.00 1.81 -1.76
C TYR A 67 0.15 0.74 -2.82
N ILE A 68 0.63 -0.44 -2.44
CA ILE A 68 0.71 -1.60 -3.31
C ILE A 68 -0.28 -2.65 -2.80
N ILE A 69 -1.18 -3.10 -3.66
CA ILE A 69 -2.11 -4.18 -3.36
C ILE A 69 -1.46 -5.46 -3.84
N CYS A 70 -1.31 -6.45 -2.97
CA CYS A 70 -0.73 -7.74 -3.33
C CYS A 70 -1.41 -8.91 -2.62
N ASP A 71 -1.37 -10.08 -3.26
CA ASP A 71 -1.65 -11.36 -2.60
C ASP A 71 -0.36 -11.92 -2.00
N SER A 72 -0.49 -12.58 -0.84
CA SER A 72 0.58 -13.30 -0.15
C SER A 72 1.84 -12.45 0.12
N PRO A 73 1.72 -11.30 0.83
CA PRO A 73 2.83 -10.34 1.04
C PRO A 73 4.04 -10.91 1.80
N GLU A 74 3.88 -12.02 2.53
CA GLU A 74 4.95 -12.67 3.29
C GLU A 74 5.56 -13.90 2.59
N GLY A 75 5.02 -14.31 1.44
CA GLY A 75 5.47 -15.46 0.67
C GLY A 75 5.81 -15.10 -0.77
N ASP A 76 5.37 -15.93 -1.71
CA ASP A 76 5.46 -15.65 -3.14
C ASP A 76 4.41 -14.61 -3.54
N PHE A 77 4.74 -13.35 -3.32
CA PHE A 77 3.81 -12.26 -3.51
C PHE A 77 3.43 -12.07 -4.98
N LYS A 78 2.17 -11.68 -5.21
CA LYS A 78 1.69 -11.22 -6.51
C LYS A 78 1.14 -9.81 -6.39
N ILE A 79 1.73 -8.87 -7.11
CA ILE A 79 1.21 -7.49 -7.18
C ILE A 79 -0.05 -7.50 -8.04
N LEU A 80 -1.11 -6.90 -7.48
CA LEU A 80 -2.43 -6.80 -8.11
C LEU A 80 -2.69 -5.40 -8.65
N GLY A 81 -2.10 -4.38 -8.03
CA GLY A 81 -2.22 -3.00 -8.47
C GLY A 81 -1.56 -2.02 -7.50
N GLU A 82 -1.69 -0.73 -7.80
CA GLU A 82 -1.15 0.34 -6.98
C GLU A 82 -2.07 1.55 -6.92
N VAL A 83 -1.94 2.31 -5.84
CA VAL A 83 -2.57 3.61 -5.63
C VAL A 83 -1.48 4.57 -5.15
N LYS A 84 -1.47 5.82 -5.61
CA LYS A 84 -0.40 6.80 -5.30
C LYS A 84 -0.97 8.11 -4.82
N GLY A 85 -0.33 8.67 -3.80
CA GLY A 85 -0.67 9.97 -3.27
C GLY A 85 -1.80 9.94 -2.25
N GLY A 86 -2.07 11.10 -1.66
CA GLY A 86 -3.22 11.27 -0.78
C GLY A 86 -4.48 11.52 -1.61
N HIS A 87 -5.52 10.72 -1.39
CA HIS A 87 -6.81 10.88 -2.04
C HIS A 87 -7.84 11.53 -1.10
N PRO A 88 -8.81 12.30 -1.62
CA PRO A 88 -10.00 12.68 -0.88
C PRO A 88 -10.70 11.48 -0.23
N LYS A 89 -11.43 11.72 0.87
CA LYS A 89 -12.22 10.67 1.53
C LYS A 89 -13.19 10.03 0.53
N GLY A 90 -13.19 8.70 0.46
CA GLY A 90 -14.04 7.90 -0.41
C GLY A 90 -13.35 7.44 -1.69
N GLU A 91 -12.45 8.25 -2.28
CA GLU A 91 -11.79 7.91 -3.54
C GLU A 91 -10.79 6.76 -3.35
N PHE A 92 -10.04 6.75 -2.24
CA PHE A 92 -9.15 5.63 -1.90
C PHE A 92 -9.90 4.28 -1.86
N ARG A 93 -11.12 4.25 -1.32
CA ARG A 93 -11.95 3.03 -1.28
C ARG A 93 -12.31 2.56 -2.69
N ASN A 94 -12.73 3.49 -3.55
CA ASN A 94 -13.14 3.15 -4.92
C ASN A 94 -11.97 2.55 -5.70
N LEU A 95 -10.78 3.16 -5.59
CA LEU A 95 -9.57 2.66 -6.26
C LEU A 95 -9.19 1.25 -5.78
N LEU A 96 -9.22 1.00 -4.47
CA LEU A 96 -8.96 -0.35 -3.94
C LEU A 96 -9.98 -1.37 -4.45
N GLN A 97 -11.26 -1.01 -4.45
CA GLN A 97 -12.32 -1.89 -4.94
C GLN A 97 -12.20 -2.19 -6.43
N GLU A 98 -11.81 -1.20 -7.25
CA GLU A 98 -11.56 -1.40 -8.68
C GLU A 98 -10.43 -2.41 -8.92
N ILE A 99 -9.32 -2.30 -8.18
CA ILE A 99 -8.20 -3.24 -8.28
C ILE A 99 -8.64 -4.65 -7.85
N ILE A 100 -9.32 -4.77 -6.71
CA ILE A 100 -9.79 -6.09 -6.20
C ILE A 100 -10.77 -6.75 -7.18
N LYS A 101 -11.64 -5.97 -7.83
CA LYS A 101 -12.61 -6.48 -8.82
C LYS A 101 -11.95 -7.02 -10.08
N GLN A 102 -10.76 -6.57 -10.46
CA GLN A 102 -10.06 -7.07 -11.66
C GLN A 102 -9.40 -8.43 -11.44
N VAL A 103 -9.26 -8.86 -10.18
CA VAL A 103 -8.56 -10.09 -9.79
C VAL A 103 -9.55 -11.22 -9.45
N ASN A 104 -10.80 -10.87 -9.16
CA ASN A 104 -11.92 -11.80 -8.98
C ASN A 104 -12.68 -12.01 -10.29
#